data_AF-A0AAW7DGQ2-F1
#
_entry.id   AF-A0AAW7DGQ2-F1
#
_cell.length_a   1.000
_cell.length_b   1.000
_cell.length_c   1.000
_cell.angle_alpha   90.00
_cell.angle_beta   90.00
_cell.angle_gamma   90.00
#
_symmetry.space_group_name_H-M   'P 1'
#
loop_
_entity.id
_entity.type
_entity.pdbx_description
1 polymer ?
#
loop_
_entity_poly.entity_id
_entity_poly.type
_entity_poly.pdbx_seq_one_letter_code
_entity_poly.pdbx_strand_id
1 'polypeptide(L)'
;MSQDIFKKYEALQVYYKTADGQPFFQESDARNHAKTLDNKKVETVERPIEEIEGKTTKEVREYAINAKDSIALIKEATTVEALEVFADDERKSVVEAYAKKFAELNESTDDLGSVGGSDETKKDSDDETKD
;
A
#
# COMPACT_ATOMS: atom_id res chain seq x y z
N MET A 1 13.73 -25.94 7.52
CA MET A 1 12.43 -25.92 6.85
C MET A 1 11.51 -25.03 7.67
N SER A 2 11.49 -23.74 7.35
CA SER A 2 10.61 -22.79 8.04
C SER A 2 9.20 -23.01 7.52
N GLN A 3 8.29 -23.43 8.40
CA GLN A 3 6.88 -23.55 8.06
C GLN A 3 6.35 -22.16 7.78
N ASP A 4 6.16 -21.81 6.52
CA ASP A 4 5.39 -20.64 6.13
C ASP A 4 3.93 -20.92 6.50
N ILE A 5 3.58 -20.61 7.75
CA ILE A 5 2.21 -20.74 8.27
C ILE A 5 1.23 -19.97 7.36
N PHE A 6 1.71 -18.87 6.76
CA PHE A 6 0.98 -18.11 5.74
C PHE A 6 0.69 -18.89 4.44
N LYS A 7 1.55 -19.85 4.04
CA LYS A 7 1.26 -20.74 2.89
C LYS A 7 0.22 -21.80 3.24
N LYS A 8 0.16 -22.22 4.51
CA LYS A 8 -0.85 -23.19 4.97
C LYS A 8 -2.21 -22.54 5.21
N TYR A 9 -2.20 -21.28 5.63
CA TYR A 9 -3.38 -20.50 5.91
C TYR A 9 -3.31 -19.19 5.11
N GLU A 10 -3.76 -19.23 3.87
CA GLU A 10 -3.63 -18.11 2.92
C GLU A 10 -4.38 -16.84 3.38
N ALA A 11 -5.45 -17.01 4.15
CA ALA A 11 -6.21 -15.93 4.77
C ALA A 11 -5.60 -15.42 6.08
N LEU A 12 -4.54 -16.05 6.60
CA LEU A 12 -3.91 -15.66 7.84
C LEU A 12 -2.99 -14.46 7.59
N GLN A 13 -3.26 -13.36 8.30
CA GLN A 13 -2.51 -12.12 8.14
C GLN A 13 -1.46 -11.92 9.22
N VAL A 14 -1.75 -12.38 10.43
CA VAL A 14 -0.85 -12.30 11.58
C VAL A 14 -0.92 -13.61 12.35
N TYR A 15 0.22 -14.04 12.87
CA TYR A 15 0.28 -15.06 13.89
C TYR A 15 1.26 -14.67 14.98
N TYR A 16 1.07 -15.26 16.14
CA TYR A 16 1.88 -15.02 17.31
C TYR A 16 2.72 -16.25 17.59
N LYS A 17 4.00 -16.07 17.85
CA LYS A 17 4.94 -17.14 18.14
C LYS A 17 5.50 -16.96 19.53
N THR A 18 5.44 -18.00 20.35
CA THR A 18 6.09 -17.99 21.67
C THR A 18 7.57 -18.38 21.55
N ALA A 19 8.35 -18.14 22.60
CA ALA A 19 9.78 -18.49 22.63
C ALA A 19 10.06 -19.99 22.38
N ASP A 20 9.09 -20.86 22.63
CA ASP A 20 9.18 -22.31 22.36
C ASP A 20 9.01 -22.65 20.86
N GLY A 21 8.63 -21.65 20.05
CA GLY A 21 8.41 -21.80 18.62
C GLY A 21 6.99 -22.20 18.24
N GLN A 22 6.09 -22.30 19.22
CA GLN A 22 4.70 -22.69 18.99
C GLN A 22 3.89 -21.52 18.42
N PRO A 23 3.21 -21.70 17.27
CA PRO A 23 2.41 -20.66 16.66
C PRO A 23 0.97 -20.63 17.21
N PHE A 24 0.43 -19.43 17.33
CA PHE A 24 -0.92 -19.14 17.82
C PHE A 24 -1.59 -18.12 16.91
N PHE A 25 -2.89 -18.28 16.68
CA PHE A 25 -3.68 -17.33 15.89
C PHE A 25 -4.19 -16.14 16.70
N GLN A 26 -4.22 -16.27 18.03
CA GLN A 26 -4.64 -15.21 18.95
C GLN A 26 -3.52 -14.83 19.90
N GLU A 27 -3.36 -13.52 20.13
CA GLU A 27 -2.36 -13.00 21.05
C GLU A 27 -2.62 -13.46 22.49
N SER A 28 -3.88 -13.54 22.89
CA SER A 28 -4.31 -13.99 24.21
C SER A 28 -3.85 -15.40 24.51
N ASP A 29 -3.97 -16.30 23.54
CA ASP A 29 -3.54 -17.69 23.66
C ASP A 29 -2.00 -17.77 23.74
N ALA A 30 -1.32 -17.03 22.87
CA ALA A 30 0.14 -16.93 22.87
C ALA A 30 0.67 -16.41 24.21
N ARG A 31 0.06 -15.35 24.76
CA ARG A 31 0.42 -14.79 26.07
C ARG A 31 0.13 -15.76 27.21
N ASN A 32 -0.99 -16.46 27.18
CA ASN A 32 -1.32 -17.44 28.21
C ASN A 32 -0.34 -18.61 28.20
N HIS A 33 0.07 -19.08 27.03
CA HIS A 33 1.11 -20.08 26.90
C HIS A 33 2.50 -19.55 27.29
N ALA A 34 2.84 -18.33 26.88
CA ALA A 34 4.12 -17.71 27.24
C ALA A 34 4.29 -17.57 28.77
N LYS A 35 3.21 -17.41 29.54
CA LYS A 35 3.28 -17.35 31.02
C LYS A 35 3.82 -18.63 31.65
N THR A 36 3.63 -19.78 31.00
CA THR A 36 4.11 -21.09 31.50
C THR A 36 5.55 -21.38 31.07
N LEU A 37 6.14 -20.53 30.21
CA LEU A 37 7.53 -20.65 29.76
C LEU A 37 8.45 -19.74 30.58
N ASP A 38 9.72 -20.12 30.68
CA ASP A 38 10.77 -19.27 31.27
C ASP A 38 10.90 -17.95 30.51
N ASN A 39 10.81 -18.02 29.18
CA ASN A 39 10.89 -16.87 28.30
C ASN A 39 9.48 -16.46 27.84
N LYS A 40 8.91 -15.48 28.55
CA LYS A 40 7.54 -14.98 28.37
C LYS A 40 7.34 -14.08 27.15
N LYS A 41 8.28 -14.12 26.20
CA LYS A 41 8.21 -13.34 24.97
C LYS A 41 7.20 -13.93 24.01
N VAL A 42 6.41 -13.05 23.42
CA VAL A 42 5.53 -13.32 22.29
C VAL A 42 6.05 -12.46 21.14
N GLU A 43 6.38 -13.10 20.04
CA GLU A 43 6.73 -12.44 18.78
C GLU A 43 5.50 -12.40 17.89
N THR A 44 5.13 -11.19 17.46
CA THR A 44 4.09 -11.00 16.45
C THR A 44 4.76 -11.10 15.08
N VAL A 45 4.29 -12.04 14.27
CA VAL A 45 4.76 -12.21 12.89
C VAL A 45 3.61 -11.86 11.96
N GLU A 46 3.79 -10.77 11.24
CA GLU A 46 2.84 -10.25 10.25
C GLU A 46 3.26 -10.73 8.85
N ARG A 47 2.28 -10.98 7.98
CA ARG A 47 2.55 -11.38 6.60
C ARG A 47 3.19 -10.20 5.87
N PRO A 48 4.34 -10.38 5.19
CA PRO A 48 4.96 -9.31 4.41
C PRO A 48 4.04 -8.85 3.28
N ILE A 49 3.95 -7.53 3.11
CA ILE A 49 3.09 -6.83 2.13
C ILE A 49 3.52 -7.13 0.67
N GLU A 50 4.76 -7.55 0.43
CA GLU A 50 5.25 -7.95 -0.90
C GLU A 50 4.44 -9.12 -1.52
N GLU A 51 3.68 -9.89 -0.72
CA GLU A 51 2.83 -10.99 -1.20
C GLU A 51 1.38 -10.58 -1.54
N ILE A 52 1.15 -9.29 -1.83
CA ILE A 52 -0.15 -8.74 -2.24
C ILE A 52 -0.16 -8.40 -3.75
N GLU A 53 0.97 -8.51 -4.46
CA GLU A 53 0.97 -8.43 -5.94
C GLU A 53 0.11 -9.56 -6.54
N GLY A 54 -1.02 -9.19 -7.16
CA GLY A 54 -1.92 -10.10 -7.87
C GLY A 54 -3.18 -10.53 -7.11
N LYS A 55 -3.44 -10.01 -5.89
CA LYS A 55 -4.69 -10.28 -5.16
C LYS A 55 -5.85 -9.42 -5.63
N THR A 56 -7.06 -9.98 -5.57
CA THR A 56 -8.27 -9.28 -5.99
C THR A 56 -8.68 -8.16 -5.02
N THR A 57 -9.41 -7.15 -5.50
CA THR A 57 -9.90 -6.00 -4.71
C THR A 57 -10.64 -6.38 -3.42
N LYS A 58 -11.30 -7.55 -3.38
CA LYS A 58 -11.90 -8.09 -2.15
C LYS A 58 -10.89 -8.51 -1.09
N GLU A 59 -9.82 -9.18 -1.50
CA GLU A 59 -8.77 -9.62 -0.58
C GLU A 59 -7.98 -8.44 -0.02
N VAL A 60 -7.72 -7.41 -0.82
CA VAL A 60 -7.05 -6.17 -0.37
C VAL A 60 -7.84 -5.48 0.75
N ARG A 61 -9.17 -5.47 0.66
CA ARG A 61 -10.04 -4.93 1.72
C ARG A 61 -9.97 -5.75 3.01
N GLU A 62 -9.82 -7.08 2.90
CA GLU A 62 -9.58 -7.93 4.08
C GLU A 62 -8.19 -7.69 4.69
N TYR A 63 -7.15 -7.41 3.89
CA TYR A 63 -5.80 -7.06 4.37
C TYR A 63 -5.72 -5.71 5.09
N ALA A 64 -6.64 -4.80 4.80
CA ALA A 64 -6.72 -3.46 5.37
C ALA A 64 -7.36 -3.44 6.78
N ILE A 65 -6.88 -4.30 7.68
CA ILE A 65 -7.43 -4.49 9.04
C ILE A 65 -7.35 -3.18 9.85
N ASN A 66 -6.27 -2.42 9.69
CA ASN A 66 -6.05 -1.16 10.42
C ASN A 66 -5.81 0.00 9.45
N ALA A 67 -5.93 1.23 9.97
CA ALA A 67 -5.77 2.44 9.16
C ALA A 67 -4.36 2.57 8.55
N LYS A 68 -3.33 2.04 9.20
CA LYS A 68 -1.94 2.11 8.69
C LYS A 68 -1.76 1.23 7.47
N ASP A 69 -2.30 0.01 7.49
CA ASP A 69 -2.24 -0.93 6.38
C ASP A 69 -3.04 -0.41 5.19
N SER A 70 -4.24 0.14 5.43
CA SER A 70 -5.02 0.84 4.39
C SER A 70 -4.20 1.96 3.74
N ILE A 71 -3.53 2.80 4.53
CA ILE A 71 -2.72 3.91 4.00
C ILE A 71 -1.51 3.40 3.21
N ALA A 72 -0.88 2.31 3.65
CA ALA A 72 0.24 1.70 2.93
C ALA A 72 -0.22 1.16 1.56
N LEU A 73 -1.34 0.44 1.53
CA LEU A 73 -1.95 -0.09 0.30
C LEU A 73 -2.37 1.04 -0.65
N ILE A 74 -2.94 2.12 -0.12
CA ILE A 74 -3.28 3.31 -0.91
C ILE A 74 -2.03 3.92 -1.54
N LYS A 75 -0.89 4.00 -0.82
CA LYS A 75 0.34 4.58 -1.38
C LYS A 75 0.94 3.74 -2.50
N GLU A 76 0.87 2.43 -2.36
CA GLU A 76 1.34 1.45 -3.35
C GLU A 76 0.41 1.37 -4.58
N ALA A 77 -0.84 1.81 -4.47
CA ALA A 77 -1.78 1.80 -5.58
C ALA A 77 -1.26 2.65 -6.75
N THR A 78 -1.14 2.01 -7.92
CA THR A 78 -0.67 2.62 -9.17
C THR A 78 -1.82 3.03 -10.09
N THR A 79 -3.04 2.59 -9.80
CA THR A 79 -4.23 2.85 -10.61
C THR A 79 -5.41 3.30 -9.75
N VAL A 80 -6.32 4.05 -10.36
CA VAL A 80 -7.52 4.57 -9.69
C VAL A 80 -8.47 3.42 -9.29
N GLU A 81 -8.59 2.38 -10.11
CA GLU A 81 -9.40 1.19 -9.81
C GLU A 81 -8.94 0.46 -8.53
N ALA A 82 -7.62 0.42 -8.28
CA ALA A 82 -7.08 -0.18 -7.06
C ALA A 82 -7.42 0.63 -5.79
N LEU A 83 -7.72 1.93 -5.95
CA LEU A 83 -8.10 2.81 -4.85
C LEU A 83 -9.60 2.70 -4.49
N GLU A 84 -10.47 2.29 -5.42
CA GLU A 84 -11.92 2.25 -5.21
C GLU A 84 -12.34 1.40 -3.99
N VAL A 85 -11.55 0.39 -3.63
CA VAL A 85 -11.82 -0.45 -2.44
C VAL A 85 -11.82 0.33 -1.12
N PHE A 86 -11.13 1.47 -1.10
CA PHE A 86 -11.01 2.39 0.03
C PHE A 86 -11.96 3.60 -0.07
N ALA A 87 -12.73 3.74 -1.14
CA ALA A 87 -13.61 4.89 -1.36
C ALA A 87 -14.72 5.01 -0.29
N ASP A 88 -15.23 3.87 0.20
CA ASP A 88 -16.24 3.81 1.27
C ASP A 88 -15.63 3.72 2.69
N ASP A 89 -14.33 3.96 2.88
CA ASP A 89 -13.72 3.88 4.22
C ASP A 89 -14.09 5.11 5.07
N GLU A 90 -14.60 4.89 6.30
CA GLU A 90 -15.01 5.99 7.20
C GLU A 90 -13.84 6.58 8.02
N ARG A 91 -12.66 5.94 7.99
CA ARG A 91 -11.50 6.37 8.80
C ARG A 91 -10.86 7.61 8.19
N LYS A 92 -10.91 8.75 8.89
CA LYS A 92 -10.37 10.06 8.42
C LYS A 92 -8.98 9.98 7.77
N SER A 93 -8.03 9.31 8.42
CA SER A 93 -6.67 9.18 7.91
C SER A 93 -6.57 8.37 6.61
N VAL A 94 -7.48 7.42 6.40
CA VAL A 94 -7.57 6.62 5.18
C VAL A 94 -8.20 7.44 4.07
N VAL A 95 -9.27 8.18 4.36
CA VAL A 95 -9.91 9.11 3.42
C VAL A 95 -8.93 10.19 2.94
N GLU A 96 -8.15 10.79 3.84
CA GLU A 96 -7.11 11.76 3.48
C GLU A 96 -6.03 11.16 2.58
N ALA A 97 -5.57 9.95 2.89
CA ALA A 97 -4.59 9.24 2.06
C ALA A 97 -5.16 8.89 0.68
N TYR A 98 -6.41 8.41 0.64
CA TYR A 98 -7.12 8.10 -0.60
C TYR A 98 -7.24 9.33 -1.48
N ALA A 99 -7.76 10.45 -0.94
CA ALA A 99 -7.95 11.68 -1.70
C ALA A 99 -6.62 12.20 -2.26
N LYS A 100 -5.54 12.11 -1.47
CA LYS A 100 -4.20 12.51 -1.91
C LYS A 100 -3.69 11.65 -3.06
N LYS A 101 -3.75 10.32 -2.92
CA LYS A 101 -3.25 9.41 -3.98
C LYS A 101 -4.12 9.47 -5.23
N PHE A 102 -5.43 9.57 -5.06
CA PHE A 102 -6.37 9.71 -6.16
C PHE A 102 -6.08 10.97 -6.98
N ALA A 103 -5.84 12.11 -6.33
CA ALA A 103 -5.42 13.33 -7.00
C ALA A 103 -4.06 13.16 -7.71
N GLU A 104 -3.09 12.53 -7.07
CA GLU A 104 -1.74 12.30 -7.64
C GLU A 104 -1.80 11.44 -8.93
N LEU A 105 -2.62 10.39 -8.95
CA LEU A 105 -2.81 9.54 -10.13
C LEU A 105 -3.62 10.24 -11.24
N ASN A 106 -4.63 11.04 -10.86
CA ASN A 106 -5.45 11.77 -11.82
C ASN A 106 -4.66 12.94 -12.44
N GLU A 107 -3.83 13.63 -11.67
CA GLU A 107 -2.97 14.73 -12.13
C GLU A 107 -1.80 14.22 -12.98
N SER A 108 -1.24 13.04 -12.65
CA SER A 108 -0.21 12.39 -13.48
C SER A 108 -0.69 12.00 -14.89
N THR A 109 -2.01 11.98 -15.13
CA THR A 109 -2.58 11.66 -16.44
C THR A 109 -2.66 12.90 -17.36
N ASP A 110 -2.65 14.12 -16.80
CA ASP A 110 -2.74 15.37 -17.56
C ASP A 110 -1.36 15.93 -18.01
N ASP A 111 -0.25 15.51 -17.39
CA ASP A 111 1.09 16.06 -17.69
C ASP A 111 1.80 15.43 -18.91
N LEU A 112 1.23 14.38 -19.51
CA LEU A 112 1.68 13.85 -20.82
C LEU A 112 0.88 14.39 -22.01
N GLY A 113 0.04 15.40 -21.79
CA GLY A 113 -0.88 15.97 -22.78
C GLY A 113 -0.44 17.27 -23.47
N SER A 114 0.76 17.81 -23.22
CA SER A 114 1.24 19.03 -23.90
C SER A 114 2.50 18.79 -24.74
N VAL A 115 2.35 17.93 -25.76
CA VAL A 115 3.17 18.01 -26.98
C VAL A 115 2.29 18.56 -28.13
N GLY A 116 1.82 19.78 -27.95
CA GLY A 116 1.24 20.60 -29.02
C GLY A 116 2.33 21.47 -29.62
N GLY A 117 3.07 20.92 -30.58
CA GLY A 117 4.20 21.60 -31.22
C GLY A 117 3.82 22.86 -32.01
N SER A 118 4.75 23.80 -31.99
CA SER A 118 5.08 24.64 -33.15
C SER A 118 6.51 25.16 -32.95
N ASP A 119 7.48 24.34 -33.32
CA ASP A 119 8.79 24.79 -33.79
C ASP A 119 8.67 24.96 -35.31
N GLU A 120 8.84 26.18 -35.81
CA GLU A 120 9.41 26.50 -37.12
C GLU A 120 9.64 28.02 -37.14
N THR A 121 10.87 28.45 -36.88
CA THR A 121 11.98 28.71 -37.84
C THR A 121 12.05 30.18 -38.29
N LYS A 122 13.10 30.83 -37.77
CA LYS A 122 13.98 31.85 -38.38
C LYS A 122 13.45 32.59 -39.63
N LYS A 123 13.50 33.92 -39.54
CA LYS A 123 14.23 34.67 -40.57
C LYS A 123 14.84 35.96 -40.02
N ASP A 124 16.17 35.98 -40.08
CA ASP A 124 17.08 37.11 -40.02
C ASP A 124 16.65 38.29 -40.92
N SER A 125 17.17 39.46 -40.55
CA SER A 125 17.54 40.66 -41.34
C SER A 125 17.04 41.91 -40.62
N ASP A 126 17.88 42.59 -39.85
CA ASP A 126 18.96 43.49 -40.30
C ASP A 126 18.41 44.75 -40.98
N ASP A 127 18.92 45.89 -40.50
CA ASP A 127 19.17 47.12 -41.27
C ASP A 127 18.31 48.39 -41.00
N GLU A 128 19.06 49.49 -41.05
CA GLU A 128 18.84 50.92 -40.72
C GLU A 128 17.50 51.53 -41.24
N THR A 129 16.97 52.66 -40.78
CA THR A 129 17.56 54.02 -40.85
C THR A 129 16.55 55.04 -40.29
N LYS A 130 17.07 56.19 -39.85
CA LYS A 130 16.39 57.46 -39.55
C LYS A 130 15.47 57.96 -40.68
N ASP A 131 14.41 58.69 -40.30
CA ASP A 131 14.18 60.09 -40.73
C ASP A 131 13.35 60.83 -39.66
#